data_AF-A0A6A3ZL42-F1
#
_entry.id   AF-A0A6A3ZL42-F1
#
_cell.length_a   1.000
_cell.length_b   1.000
_cell.length_c   1.000
_cell.angle_alpha   90.00
_cell.angle_beta   90.00
_cell.angle_gamma   90.00
#
_symmetry.space_group_name_H-M   'P 1'
#
loop_
_entity.id
_entity.type
_entity.pdbx_description
1 polymer ?
#
loop_
_entity_poly.entity_id
_entity_poly.type
_entity_poly.pdbx_seq_one_letter_code
_entity_poly.pdbx_strand_id
1 'polypeptide(L)'
;MECTVCPEAAHKMRYRLLVCSSEGCIEASGVKCAWRGKIVTCLETKHVSIFDFDDHNTLASSPRRKKLTTTQKAFCRELAENHLRPMRIRHALSRKFGTPLEELPPLKSVQNFVHHYGRTKMENHDRVDELRAWIHEHTFNGSELMTQPFTFGWQMDNAGKPVVGNGSDEKPFIISPQRRH
;
A
#
# COMPACT_ATOMS: atom_id res chain seq x y z
N MET A 1 -23.81 -4.23 27.13
CA MET A 1 -22.77 -4.46 28.14
C MET A 1 -22.30 -3.08 28.56
N GLU A 2 -22.61 -2.71 29.80
CA GLU A 2 -22.27 -1.41 30.38
C GLU A 2 -20.77 -1.33 30.66
N CYS A 3 -20.22 -0.12 30.71
CA CYS A 3 -18.80 0.08 30.92
C CYS A 3 -18.42 -0.22 32.36
N THR A 4 -17.60 -1.25 32.59
CA THR A 4 -17.10 -1.57 33.94
C THR A 4 -15.97 -0.64 34.40
N VAL A 5 -15.50 0.26 33.54
CA VAL A 5 -14.41 1.21 33.84
C VAL A 5 -14.98 2.56 34.30
N CYS A 6 -16.18 2.93 33.85
CA CYS A 6 -16.77 4.23 34.13
C CYS A 6 -18.00 4.03 35.01
N PRO A 7 -17.98 4.50 36.27
CA PRO A 7 -19.02 4.21 37.25
C PRO A 7 -20.39 4.83 36.94
N GLU A 8 -20.46 5.85 36.07
CA GLU A 8 -21.69 6.65 35.89
C GLU A 8 -22.15 6.80 34.42
N ALA A 9 -21.48 6.17 33.44
CA ALA A 9 -21.77 6.41 32.03
C ALA A 9 -22.17 5.13 31.27
N ALA A 10 -23.44 5.08 30.85
CA ALA A 10 -23.94 4.09 29.91
C ALA A 10 -23.44 4.38 28.48
N HIS A 11 -22.18 4.07 28.20
CA HIS A 11 -21.59 4.20 26.87
C HIS A 11 -21.18 2.87 26.27
N LYS A 12 -20.92 2.90 24.96
CA LYS A 12 -20.55 1.71 24.18
C LYS A 12 -19.09 1.36 24.41
N MET A 13 -18.81 0.07 24.64
CA MET A 13 -17.47 -0.48 24.63
C MET A 13 -17.19 -1.19 23.31
N ARG A 14 -15.93 -1.19 22.87
CA ARG A 14 -15.46 -2.00 21.74
C ARG A 14 -14.86 -3.30 22.25
N TYR A 15 -15.39 -4.41 21.74
CA TYR A 15 -14.90 -5.75 22.01
C TYR A 15 -14.07 -6.28 20.84
N ARG A 16 -12.93 -6.91 21.16
CA ARG A 16 -12.12 -7.66 20.19
C ARG A 16 -11.66 -8.96 20.83
N LEU A 17 -11.93 -10.06 20.15
CA LEU A 17 -11.40 -11.38 20.53
C LEU A 17 -10.07 -11.60 19.80
N LEU A 18 -9.11 -12.15 20.52
CA LEU A 18 -7.78 -12.48 20.04
C LEU A 18 -7.58 -14.00 20.13
N VAL A 19 -6.86 -14.52 19.13
CA VAL A 19 -6.40 -15.90 19.10
C VAL A 19 -4.90 -15.88 18.86
N CYS A 20 -4.18 -16.86 19.41
CA CYS A 20 -2.75 -16.98 19.16
C CYS A 20 -2.50 -17.34 17.68
N SER A 21 -1.55 -16.63 17.06
CA SER A 21 -1.08 -16.88 15.68
C SER A 21 0.45 -17.00 15.63
N SER A 22 1.08 -17.36 16.76
CA SER A 22 2.54 -17.52 16.84
C SER A 22 2.95 -18.85 16.21
N GLU A 23 3.89 -18.80 15.26
CA GLU A 23 4.52 -20.00 14.68
C GLU A 23 5.18 -20.87 15.75
N GLY A 24 5.85 -20.26 16.74
CA GLY A 24 6.48 -21.01 17.83
C GLY A 24 5.49 -21.82 18.68
N CYS A 25 4.27 -21.33 18.90
CA CYS A 25 3.24 -22.11 19.59
C CYS A 25 2.69 -23.28 18.75
N ILE A 26 2.69 -23.14 17.42
CA ILE A 26 2.27 -24.19 16.49
C ILE A 26 3.35 -25.28 16.45
N GLU A 27 4.61 -24.89 16.31
CA GLU A 27 5.75 -25.82 16.26
C GLU A 27 5.93 -26.64 17.53
N ALA A 28 5.70 -26.05 18.71
CA ALA A 28 5.95 -26.75 19.98
C ALA A 28 4.97 -27.88 20.32
N SER A 29 3.75 -27.85 19.76
CA SER A 29 2.70 -28.82 20.13
C SER A 29 2.10 -29.54 18.92
N GLY A 30 2.34 -29.05 17.70
CA GLY A 30 1.67 -29.54 16.48
C GLY A 30 0.18 -29.23 16.41
N VAL A 31 -0.41 -28.66 17.47
CA VAL A 31 -1.84 -28.33 17.57
C VAL A 31 -2.04 -26.82 17.74
N LYS A 32 -3.25 -26.35 17.44
CA LYS A 32 -3.59 -24.94 17.57
C LYS A 32 -3.54 -24.52 19.04
N CYS A 33 -2.79 -23.44 19.31
CA CYS A 33 -2.64 -22.87 20.64
C CYS A 33 -3.99 -22.54 21.29
N ALA A 34 -4.15 -22.99 22.54
CA ALA A 34 -5.38 -22.83 23.31
C ALA A 34 -5.62 -21.37 23.72
N TRP A 35 -4.55 -20.60 23.93
CA TRP A 35 -4.60 -19.20 24.34
C TRP A 35 -5.63 -18.36 23.58
N ARG A 36 -6.47 -17.65 24.34
CA ARG A 36 -7.43 -16.65 23.85
C ARG A 36 -7.23 -15.36 24.61
N GLY A 37 -7.43 -14.25 23.91
CA GLY A 37 -7.46 -12.93 24.51
C GLY A 37 -8.78 -12.23 24.24
N LYS A 38 -9.15 -11.33 25.14
CA LYS A 38 -10.27 -10.42 24.99
C LYS A 38 -9.79 -9.02 25.33
N ILE A 39 -9.86 -8.14 24.35
CA ILE A 39 -9.64 -6.71 24.54
C ILE A 39 -11.00 -6.03 24.65
N VAL A 40 -11.16 -5.27 25.73
CA VAL A 40 -12.30 -4.39 25.94
C VAL A 40 -11.80 -2.96 26.00
N THR A 41 -12.28 -2.12 25.08
CA THR A 41 -11.90 -0.72 25.02
C THR A 41 -13.11 0.16 25.34
N CYS A 42 -12.98 0.99 26.38
CA CYS A 42 -13.91 2.09 26.62
C CYS A 42 -13.75 3.12 25.50
N LEU A 43 -14.83 3.47 24.80
CA LEU A 43 -14.75 4.42 23.69
C LEU A 43 -14.62 5.88 24.13
N GLU A 44 -14.96 6.17 25.39
CA GLU A 44 -14.94 7.52 25.95
C GLU A 44 -13.56 7.85 26.56
N THR A 45 -13.13 7.06 27.55
CA THR A 45 -11.83 7.25 28.20
C THR A 45 -10.66 6.65 27.43
N LYS A 46 -10.93 5.88 26.36
CA LYS A 46 -9.94 5.08 25.61
C LYS A 46 -9.17 4.08 26.47
N HIS A 47 -9.65 3.81 27.69
CA HIS A 47 -9.05 2.82 28.57
C HIS A 47 -9.22 1.42 27.97
N VAL A 48 -8.14 0.63 28.00
CA VAL A 48 -8.09 -0.70 27.41
C VAL A 48 -7.82 -1.72 28.50
N SER A 49 -8.76 -2.65 28.68
CA SER A 49 -8.59 -3.83 29.53
C SER A 49 -8.33 -5.05 28.66
N ILE A 50 -7.30 -5.81 29.00
CA ILE A 50 -6.91 -7.04 28.31
C ILE A 50 -7.13 -8.19 29.28
N PHE A 51 -7.88 -9.19 28.85
CA PHE A 51 -8.11 -10.43 29.56
C PHE A 51 -7.56 -11.57 28.70
N ASP A 52 -6.89 -12.53 29.33
CA ASP A 52 -6.41 -13.75 28.70
C ASP A 52 -7.08 -14.98 29.31
N PHE A 53 -7.07 -16.06 28.54
CA PHE A 53 -7.62 -17.35 28.90
C PHE A 53 -6.71 -18.43 28.31
N ASP A 54 -6.35 -19.41 29.15
CA ASP A 54 -5.31 -20.41 28.92
C ASP A 54 -3.90 -19.82 28.71
N ASP A 55 -2.90 -20.69 28.80
CA ASP A 55 -1.52 -20.36 28.53
C ASP A 55 -1.15 -20.58 27.06
N HIS A 56 -0.10 -19.89 26.61
CA HIS A 56 0.56 -20.21 25.37
C HIS A 56 1.33 -21.52 25.48
N ASN A 57 1.37 -22.31 24.39
CA ASN A 57 2.17 -23.54 24.33
C ASN A 57 3.68 -23.29 24.50
N THR A 58 4.14 -22.06 24.29
CA THR A 58 5.53 -21.65 24.50
C THR A 58 5.61 -20.29 25.17
N LEU A 59 6.64 -20.12 26.01
CA LEU A 59 7.05 -18.81 26.53
C LEU A 59 7.91 -18.02 25.53
N ALA A 60 8.26 -18.65 24.40
CA ALA A 60 9.07 -18.04 23.37
C ALA A 60 8.28 -16.93 22.66
N SER A 61 8.85 -15.72 22.64
CA SER A 61 8.27 -14.62 21.87
C SER A 61 8.29 -14.95 20.38
N SER A 62 7.18 -14.65 19.68
CA SER A 62 7.12 -14.75 18.23
C SER A 62 8.25 -13.94 17.57
N PRO A 63 8.89 -14.44 16.50
CA PRO A 63 9.88 -13.68 15.76
C PRO A 63 9.33 -12.31 15.35
N ARG A 64 10.04 -11.23 15.69
CA ARG A 64 9.62 -9.90 15.28
C ARG A 64 9.75 -9.79 13.76
N ARG A 65 8.70 -9.28 13.09
CA ARG A 65 8.77 -9.01 11.65
C ARG A 65 9.96 -8.10 11.36
N LYS A 66 10.82 -8.53 10.43
CA LYS A 66 11.95 -7.75 9.92
C LYS A 66 11.41 -6.45 9.29
N LYS A 67 11.79 -5.30 9.85
CA LYS A 67 11.38 -3.96 9.41
C LYS A 67 12.59 -3.22 8.83
N LEU A 68 12.35 -2.35 7.86
CA LEU A 68 13.37 -1.45 7.36
C LEU A 68 13.78 -0.46 8.45
N THR A 69 15.08 -0.35 8.70
CA THR A 69 15.64 0.67 9.60
C THR A 69 15.50 2.07 8.98
N THR A 70 15.66 3.13 9.78
CA THR A 70 15.59 4.51 9.28
C THR A 70 16.60 4.77 8.16
N THR A 71 17.83 4.26 8.31
CA THR A 71 18.89 4.38 7.30
C THR A 71 18.56 3.61 6.02
N GLN A 72 18.04 2.38 6.15
CA GLN A 72 17.60 1.60 4.98
C GLN A 72 16.44 2.29 4.24
N LYS A 73 15.51 2.92 4.97
CA LYS A 73 14.43 3.70 4.36
C LYS A 73 14.95 4.91 3.59
N ALA A 74 15.95 5.62 4.10
CA ALA A 74 16.58 6.73 3.39
C ALA A 74 17.18 6.27 2.07
N PHE A 75 17.93 5.17 2.09
CA PHE A 75 18.47 4.59 0.88
C PHE A 75 17.39 4.10 -0.10
N CYS A 76 16.30 3.50 0.42
CA CYS A 76 15.17 3.11 -0.44
C CYS A 76 14.50 4.30 -1.12
N ARG A 77 14.44 5.47 -0.46
CA ARG A 77 13.90 6.70 -1.07
C ARG A 77 14.78 7.18 -2.22
N GLU A 78 16.08 7.27 -1.99
CA GLU A 78 17.06 7.65 -3.02
C GLU A 78 16.96 6.73 -4.26
N LEU A 79 16.86 5.42 -4.05
CA LEU A 79 16.70 4.48 -5.17
C LEU A 79 15.32 4.52 -5.83
N ALA A 80 14.27 4.87 -5.07
CA ALA A 80 12.93 5.09 -5.60
C ALA A 80 12.88 6.36 -6.45
N GLU A 81 13.59 7.41 -6.06
CA GLU A 81 13.80 8.65 -6.83
C GLU A 81 14.47 8.37 -8.17
N ASN A 82 15.42 7.44 -8.19
CA ASN A 82 16.04 6.94 -9.41
C ASN A 82 15.19 5.89 -10.16
N HIS A 83 13.90 5.77 -9.85
CA HIS A 83 12.94 4.86 -10.47
C HIS A 83 13.37 3.39 -10.50
N LEU A 84 14.19 2.95 -9.55
CA LEU A 84 14.59 1.54 -9.47
C LEU A 84 13.43 0.67 -9.00
N ARG A 85 13.28 -0.49 -9.65
CA ARG A 85 12.25 -1.47 -9.25
C ARG A 85 12.49 -1.97 -7.82
N PRO A 86 11.44 -2.20 -7.01
CA PRO A 86 11.57 -2.63 -5.61
C PRO A 86 12.45 -3.87 -5.39
N MET A 87 12.46 -4.82 -6.33
CA MET A 87 13.37 -5.97 -6.27
C MET A 87 14.84 -5.56 -6.36
N ARG A 88 15.17 -4.64 -7.28
CA ARG A 88 16.54 -4.10 -7.42
C ARG A 88 16.96 -3.33 -6.17
N ILE A 89 16.01 -2.59 -5.57
CA ILE A 89 16.21 -1.89 -4.28
C ILE A 89 16.54 -2.89 -3.17
N ARG A 90 15.82 -4.02 -3.07
CA ARG A 90 16.10 -5.07 -2.08
C ARG A 90 17.49 -5.69 -2.24
N HIS A 91 17.91 -5.98 -3.47
CA HIS A 91 19.28 -6.48 -3.70
C HIS A 91 20.34 -5.41 -3.43
N ALA A 92 20.07 -4.14 -3.74
CA ALA A 92 20.97 -3.04 -3.42
C ALA A 92 21.11 -2.83 -1.90
N LEU A 93 20.03 -3.00 -1.13
CA LEU A 93 20.06 -3.00 0.33
C LEU A 93 21.01 -4.06 0.87
N SER A 94 20.91 -5.29 0.35
CA SER A 94 21.78 -6.40 0.77
C SER A 94 23.26 -6.06 0.53
N ARG A 95 23.61 -5.53 -0.65
CA ARG A 95 24.98 -5.14 -0.98
C ARG A 95 25.48 -3.95 -0.15
N LYS A 96 24.66 -2.90 0.04
CA LYS A 96 25.08 -1.67 0.74
C LYS A 96 25.26 -1.86 2.24
N PHE A 97 24.43 -2.71 2.86
CA PHE A 97 24.44 -2.93 4.31
C PHE A 97 25.06 -4.28 4.71
N GLY A 98 25.63 -5.03 3.76
CA GLY A 98 26.20 -6.36 4.01
C GLY A 98 25.21 -7.37 4.60
N THR A 99 23.91 -7.12 4.47
CA THR A 99 22.87 -7.93 5.10
C THR A 99 22.43 -9.05 4.15
N PRO A 100 22.41 -10.33 4.58
CA PRO A 100 21.85 -11.42 3.79
C PRO A 100 20.39 -11.14 3.36
N LEU A 101 19.98 -11.65 2.20
CA LEU A 101 18.62 -11.42 1.69
C LEU A 101 17.55 -12.02 2.62
N GLU A 102 17.89 -13.08 3.33
CA GLU A 102 17.08 -13.80 4.31
C GLU A 102 16.82 -12.93 5.54
N GLU A 103 17.79 -12.11 5.93
CA GLU A 103 17.72 -11.19 7.08
C GLU A 103 17.02 -9.87 6.76
N LEU A 104 16.90 -9.55 5.46
CA LEU A 104 16.16 -8.37 5.03
C LEU A 104 14.64 -8.54 5.15
N PRO A 105 13.91 -7.42 5.26
CA PRO A 105 12.46 -7.44 5.15
C PRO A 105 11.99 -8.12 3.86
N PRO A 106 10.83 -8.79 3.87
CA PRO A 106 10.23 -9.37 2.67
C PRO A 106 10.08 -8.32 1.56
N LEU A 107 10.14 -8.77 0.30
CA LEU A 107 9.97 -7.89 -0.86
C LEU A 107 8.69 -7.04 -0.77
N LYS A 108 7.60 -7.64 -0.28
CA LYS A 108 6.31 -6.95 -0.08
C LYS A 108 6.44 -5.72 0.82
N SER A 109 7.28 -5.77 1.84
CA SER A 109 7.55 -4.62 2.73
C SER A 109 8.25 -3.48 1.99
N VAL A 110 9.24 -3.81 1.14
CA VAL A 110 9.96 -2.83 0.32
C VAL A 110 9.04 -2.23 -0.74
N GLN A 111 8.25 -3.06 -1.42
CA GLN A 111 7.24 -2.63 -2.40
C GLN A 111 6.24 -1.65 -1.78
N ASN A 112 5.62 -2.02 -0.65
CA ASN A 112 4.67 -1.17 0.04
C ASN A 112 5.29 0.18 0.43
N PHE A 113 6.53 0.18 0.92
CA PHE A 113 7.24 1.40 1.28
C PHE A 113 7.50 2.31 0.07
N VAL A 114 8.06 1.75 -1.02
CA VAL A 114 8.39 2.49 -2.25
C VAL A 114 7.12 3.03 -2.91
N HIS A 115 6.05 2.24 -2.98
CA HIS A 115 4.78 2.68 -3.58
C HIS A 115 4.13 3.80 -2.75
N HIS A 116 4.12 3.67 -1.43
CA HIS A 116 3.64 4.73 -0.54
C HIS A 116 4.47 6.01 -0.73
N TYR A 117 5.80 5.89 -0.77
CA TYR A 117 6.68 7.02 -1.01
C TYR A 117 6.41 7.70 -2.34
N GLY A 118 6.36 6.94 -3.44
CA GLY A 118 6.08 7.48 -4.77
C GLY A 118 4.73 8.20 -4.85
N ARG A 119 3.68 7.64 -4.23
CA ARG A 119 2.35 8.27 -4.17
C ARG A 119 2.31 9.56 -3.36
N THR A 120 3.15 9.71 -2.34
CA THR A 120 3.07 10.82 -1.37
C THR A 120 4.12 11.90 -1.58
N LYS A 121 5.23 11.59 -2.26
CA LYS A 121 6.41 12.47 -2.34
C LYS A 121 6.97 12.66 -3.74
N MET A 122 6.57 11.86 -4.72
CA MET A 122 7.12 11.94 -6.07
C MET A 122 6.10 12.44 -7.10
N GLU A 123 5.05 13.16 -6.67
CA GLU A 123 4.06 13.82 -7.53
C GLU A 123 3.67 13.00 -8.77
N ASN A 124 3.45 11.70 -8.59
CA ASN A 124 3.10 10.78 -9.69
C ASN A 124 1.69 11.07 -10.27
N HIS A 125 1.08 12.20 -9.91
CA HIS A 125 -0.16 12.75 -10.44
C HIS A 125 0.07 13.82 -11.52
N ASP A 126 1.22 14.51 -11.55
CA ASP A 126 1.36 15.73 -12.35
C ASP A 126 1.42 15.46 -13.85
N ARG A 127 1.96 14.30 -14.25
CA ARG A 127 1.98 13.91 -15.67
C ARG A 127 0.63 13.51 -16.22
N VAL A 128 -0.32 13.12 -15.38
CA VAL A 128 -1.64 12.68 -15.85
C VAL A 128 -2.48 13.88 -16.27
N ASP A 129 -2.40 14.98 -15.51
CA ASP A 129 -3.12 16.20 -15.82
C ASP A 129 -2.51 16.91 -17.04
N GLU A 130 -1.17 16.96 -17.14
CA GLU A 130 -0.47 17.44 -18.33
C GLU A 130 -0.82 16.62 -19.58
N LEU A 131 -0.81 15.28 -19.46
CA LEU A 131 -1.18 14.39 -20.56
C LEU A 131 -2.66 14.55 -20.94
N ARG A 132 -3.55 14.75 -19.96
CA ARG A 132 -4.97 15.00 -20.19
C ARG A 132 -5.20 16.31 -20.93
N ALA A 133 -4.48 17.37 -20.55
CA ALA A 133 -4.51 18.66 -21.23
C ALA A 133 -4.02 18.53 -22.69
N TRP A 134 -2.91 17.83 -22.91
CA TRP A 134 -2.37 17.58 -24.25
C TRP A 134 -3.35 16.79 -25.14
N ILE A 135 -3.99 15.75 -24.60
CA ILE A 135 -5.01 14.97 -25.32
C ILE A 135 -6.22 15.84 -25.70
N HIS A 136 -6.68 16.69 -24.77
CA HIS A 136 -7.79 17.61 -25.03
C HIS A 136 -7.45 18.66 -26.09
N GLU A 137 -6.21 19.13 -26.12
CA GLU A 137 -5.72 20.06 -27.14
C GLU A 137 -5.63 19.40 -28.53
N HIS A 138 -5.24 18.12 -28.59
CA HIS A 138 -5.07 17.37 -29.83
C HIS A 138 -6.30 16.50 -30.16
N THR A 139 -7.50 16.92 -29.76
CA THR A 139 -8.74 16.19 -30.10
C THR A 139 -9.10 16.42 -31.57
N PHE A 140 -9.40 15.34 -32.28
CA PHE A 140 -9.76 15.40 -33.70
C PHE A 140 -11.00 16.28 -33.95
N ASN A 141 -10.83 17.34 -34.75
CA ASN A 141 -11.83 18.32 -35.14
C ASN A 141 -12.05 18.37 -36.66
N GLY A 142 -11.27 17.61 -37.44
CA GLY A 142 -11.40 17.48 -38.90
C GLY A 142 -10.74 18.59 -39.70
N SER A 143 -10.03 19.52 -39.04
CA SER A 143 -9.28 20.61 -39.68
C SER A 143 -7.75 20.47 -39.52
N GLU A 144 -7.28 19.34 -39.02
CA GLU A 144 -5.87 19.08 -38.78
C GLU A 144 -5.06 18.95 -40.08
N LEU A 145 -3.85 19.50 -40.05
CA LEU A 145 -2.87 19.30 -41.12
C LEU A 145 -2.40 17.84 -41.13
N MET A 146 -2.09 17.29 -42.31
CA MET A 146 -1.62 15.90 -42.49
C MET A 146 -0.39 15.52 -41.64
N THR A 147 0.34 16.51 -41.12
CA THR A 147 1.56 16.34 -40.31
C THR A 147 1.34 16.50 -38.81
N GLN A 148 0.13 16.88 -38.36
CA GLN A 148 -0.18 17.09 -36.95
C GLN A 148 -0.71 15.80 -36.29
N PRO A 149 -0.20 15.44 -35.10
CA PRO A 149 -0.77 14.34 -34.33
C PRO A 149 -2.16 14.73 -33.80
N PHE A 150 -3.07 13.77 -33.76
CA PHE A 150 -4.41 13.93 -33.20
C PHE A 150 -4.82 12.69 -32.40
N THR A 151 -5.84 12.83 -31.57
CA THR A 151 -6.32 11.83 -30.62
C THR A 151 -7.80 11.53 -30.83
N PHE A 152 -8.17 10.27 -30.62
CA PHE A 152 -9.56 9.81 -30.63
C PHE A 152 -9.94 9.27 -29.25
N GLY A 153 -11.16 9.59 -28.80
CA GLY A 153 -11.76 8.99 -27.61
C GLY A 153 -13.05 8.26 -27.95
N TRP A 154 -13.36 7.20 -27.20
CA TRP A 154 -14.59 6.43 -27.37
C TRP A 154 -15.79 7.07 -26.63
N GLN A 155 -15.54 7.66 -25.46
CA GLN A 155 -16.52 8.42 -24.69
C GLN A 155 -16.14 9.90 -24.69
N MET A 156 -17.11 10.76 -24.97
CA MET A 156 -16.96 12.21 -24.86
C MET A 156 -17.64 12.70 -23.59
N ASP A 157 -17.06 13.70 -22.93
CA ASP A 157 -17.71 14.41 -21.83
C ASP A 157 -18.79 15.37 -22.36
N ASN A 158 -19.50 16.03 -21.44
CA ASN A 158 -20.54 17.00 -21.78
C ASN A 158 -20.02 18.23 -22.55
N ALA A 159 -18.70 18.42 -22.62
CA ALA A 159 -18.04 19.47 -23.38
C ALA A 159 -17.51 18.98 -24.75
N GLY A 160 -17.81 17.73 -25.13
CA GLY A 160 -17.38 17.14 -26.40
C GLY A 160 -15.92 16.69 -26.43
N LYS A 161 -15.24 16.63 -25.27
CA LYS A 161 -13.84 16.23 -25.15
C LYS A 161 -13.70 14.76 -24.79
N PRO A 162 -12.64 14.07 -25.25
CA PRO A 162 -12.45 12.66 -24.95
C PRO A 162 -12.21 12.43 -23.45
N VAL A 163 -12.93 11.46 -22.89
CA VAL A 163 -12.78 11.02 -21.50
C VAL A 163 -11.49 10.22 -21.39
N VAL A 164 -10.49 10.80 -20.71
CA VAL A 164 -9.23 10.11 -20.40
C VAL A 164 -9.44 9.26 -19.15
N GLY A 165 -9.49 7.94 -19.37
CA GLY A 165 -9.61 6.92 -18.34
C GLY A 165 -8.35 6.76 -17.49
N ASN A 166 -8.47 6.14 -16.32
CA ASN A 166 -7.35 5.92 -15.40
C ASN A 166 -6.58 4.62 -15.66
N GLY A 167 -6.88 3.93 -16.77
CA GLY A 167 -6.26 2.65 -17.15
C GLY A 167 -6.85 1.41 -16.46
N SER A 168 -7.95 1.56 -15.72
CA SER A 168 -8.75 0.44 -15.20
C SER A 168 -9.95 0.09 -16.09
N ASP A 169 -10.16 0.86 -17.16
CA ASP A 169 -11.31 0.72 -18.05
C ASP A 169 -11.12 -0.45 -19.02
N GLU A 170 -12.17 -1.23 -19.26
CA GLU A 170 -12.14 -2.39 -20.19
C GLU A 170 -11.81 -2.01 -21.64
N LYS A 171 -11.96 -0.74 -22.01
CA LYS A 171 -11.74 -0.23 -23.37
C LYS A 171 -10.56 0.74 -23.38
N PRO A 172 -9.40 0.36 -23.96
CA PRO A 172 -8.23 1.21 -24.00
C PRO A 172 -8.45 2.41 -24.94
N PHE A 173 -7.83 3.55 -24.60
CA PHE A 173 -7.73 4.70 -25.48
C PHE A 173 -6.64 4.47 -26.54
N ILE A 174 -6.86 4.90 -27.78
CA ILE A 174 -5.92 4.70 -28.90
C ILE A 174 -5.35 6.04 -29.34
N ILE A 175 -4.03 6.19 -29.21
CA ILE A 175 -3.27 7.31 -29.78
C ILE A 175 -2.70 6.84 -31.11
N SER A 176 -2.88 7.63 -32.18
CA SER A 176 -2.31 7.34 -33.49
C SER A 176 -1.10 8.24 -33.77
N PRO A 177 0.14 7.83 -33.45
CA PRO A 177 1.32 8.54 -33.93
C PRO A 177 1.57 8.18 -35.41
N GLN A 178 1.67 9.19 -36.29
CA GLN A 178 2.13 8.98 -37.66
C GLN A 178 3.62 8.61 -37.67
N ARG A 179 3.97 7.52 -38.38
CA ARG A 179 5.36 7.17 -38.69
C ARG A 179 5.94 8.25 -39.59
N ARG A 180 7.03 8.89 -39.17
CA ARG A 180 7.89 9.65 -40.09
C ARG A 180 8.44 8.68 -41.14
N HIS A 181 8.12 8.91 -42.40
CA HIS A 181 8.84 8.33 -43.54
C HIS A 181 10.16 9.07 -43.75
#